data_AF-A0A150ANB1-F1
#
_entry.id   AF-A0A150ANB1-F1
#
_cell.length_a   1.000
_cell.length_b   1.000
_cell.length_c   1.000
_cell.angle_alpha   90.00
_cell.angle_beta   90.00
_cell.angle_gamma   90.00
#
_symmetry.space_group_name_H-M   'P 1'
#
loop_
_entity.id
_entity.type
_entity.pdbx_description
1 polymer ?
#
loop_
_entity_poly.entity_id
_entity_poly.type
_entity_poly.pdbx_seq_one_letter_code
_entity_poly.pdbx_strand_id
1 'polypeptide(L)'
;DCQGKEYFEFETLFNEAIDIEFFRLNAGSRAKLYIYRNTTADLVIAFDKIIYGPSQSLRVKGGKSVYIIEVEAIRDPSIDQSIRYIVKIDGQRYQSSGVFHTTIGIPTLEDFGSIPKGTPAEEVIGLTVNELFEKRLWKPSPAPNFYPPDISLSPAGKTVEEGSTIEVNFTSNYNRNDAGADYGATLLYQNGVYLGNVPGSYRINIFGRNEFRAKQSYLQGEGFKTSVDGIEWPNTIKAGTVQSSTVVIQGQRGVFFGAIEHIPQSSEEIRQLGLLLDGKKNQRIALNTEWKEQYLVFAYPSTYGKLSLITYEEGLGANVLGTFDNMQIDVADASLANPKKYEVYVTKGVLLYNELVHYNFQF
;
A
#
# COMPACT_ATOMS: atom_id res chain seq x y z
N ASP A 1 -16.65 44.78 11.63
CA ASP A 1 -17.97 44.42 12.21
C ASP A 1 -17.78 43.17 13.04
N CYS A 2 -17.78 43.31 14.37
CA CYS A 2 -17.32 42.29 15.33
C CYS A 2 -18.46 41.70 16.17
N GLN A 3 -19.70 41.89 15.71
CA GLN A 3 -20.90 41.49 16.44
C GLN A 3 -20.88 39.99 16.77
N GLY A 4 -21.10 39.65 18.04
CA GLY A 4 -21.28 38.26 18.50
C GLY A 4 -20.00 37.50 18.88
N LYS A 5 -18.81 38.11 18.86
CA LYS A 5 -17.56 37.46 19.30
C LYS A 5 -17.20 37.87 20.73
N GLU A 6 -17.00 36.88 21.61
CA GLU A 6 -16.46 37.09 22.97
C GLU A 6 -15.02 37.60 22.93
N TYR A 7 -14.26 37.11 21.96
CA TYR A 7 -12.91 37.55 21.68
C TYR A 7 -12.68 37.61 20.18
N PHE A 8 -11.97 38.65 19.74
CA PHE A 8 -11.52 38.73 18.36
C PHE A 8 -10.15 39.38 18.28
N GLU A 9 -9.39 38.89 17.31
CA GLU A 9 -8.02 39.28 17.05
C GLU A 9 -7.93 39.80 15.62
N PHE A 10 -7.34 40.98 15.44
CA PHE A 10 -7.12 41.58 14.13
C PHE A 10 -5.65 41.97 13.99
N GLU A 11 -5.13 41.80 12.78
CA GLU A 11 -3.80 42.25 12.40
C GLU A 11 -3.93 43.20 11.23
N THR A 12 -3.27 44.35 11.30
CA THR A 12 -3.34 45.35 10.23
C THR A 12 -2.02 46.12 10.11
N LEU A 13 -1.68 46.47 8.87
CA LEU A 13 -0.47 47.20 8.51
C LEU A 13 -0.85 48.58 7.98
N PHE A 14 -0.25 49.62 8.55
CA PHE A 14 -0.47 50.98 8.08
C PHE A 14 0.84 51.76 7.95
N ASN A 15 0.96 52.49 6.85
CA ASN A 15 2.14 53.29 6.53
C ASN A 15 1.93 54.79 6.75
N GLU A 16 0.75 55.19 7.23
CA GLU A 16 0.37 56.58 7.50
C GLU A 16 -0.36 56.74 8.85
N ALA A 17 -0.81 57.96 9.17
CA ALA A 17 -1.67 58.19 10.33
C ALA A 17 -3.04 57.56 10.07
N ILE A 18 -3.60 56.89 11.07
CA ILE A 18 -4.89 56.21 10.98
C ILE A 18 -5.76 56.62 12.15
N ASP A 19 -7.06 56.67 11.89
CA ASP A 19 -8.08 56.69 12.92
C ASP A 19 -8.72 55.30 12.95
N ILE A 20 -8.68 54.66 14.12
CA ILE A 20 -9.31 53.36 14.34
C ILE A 20 -10.61 53.58 15.08
N GLU A 21 -11.71 53.20 14.44
CA GLU A 21 -13.05 53.20 15.03
C GLU A 21 -13.47 51.76 15.37
N PHE A 22 -13.85 51.53 16.62
CA PHE A 22 -14.39 50.24 17.06
C PHE A 22 -15.91 50.22 16.88
N PHE A 23 -16.42 49.38 15.98
CA PHE A 23 -17.87 49.20 15.78
C PHE A 23 -18.45 48.09 16.68
N ARG A 24 -19.51 48.43 17.43
CA ARG A 24 -20.53 47.51 17.99
C ARG A 24 -19.98 46.29 18.76
N LEU A 25 -19.32 46.56 19.88
CA LEU A 25 -18.93 45.52 20.84
C LEU A 25 -20.06 45.27 21.85
N ASN A 26 -20.31 44.01 22.17
CA ASN A 26 -21.24 43.65 23.23
C ASN A 26 -20.54 43.73 24.60
N ALA A 27 -21.30 43.98 25.67
CA ALA A 27 -20.73 43.92 27.02
C ALA A 27 -20.16 42.52 27.29
N GLY A 28 -18.91 42.47 27.76
CA GLY A 28 -18.13 41.24 27.94
C GLY A 28 -17.20 40.90 26.77
N SER A 29 -17.35 41.53 25.60
CA SER A 29 -16.47 41.29 24.45
C SER A 29 -15.07 41.89 24.67
N ARG A 30 -14.07 41.17 24.15
CA ARG A 30 -12.67 41.56 24.14
C ARG A 30 -12.12 41.62 22.72
N ALA A 31 -11.40 42.68 22.42
CA ALA A 31 -10.67 42.88 21.19
C ALA A 31 -9.18 42.81 21.47
N LYS A 32 -8.42 42.24 20.55
CA LYS A 32 -6.97 42.44 20.46
C LYS A 32 -6.60 42.82 19.04
N LEU A 33 -5.96 43.96 18.89
CA LEU A 33 -5.52 44.50 17.61
C LEU A 33 -4.01 44.62 17.61
N TYR A 34 -3.36 43.98 16.65
CA TYR A 34 -1.94 44.11 16.39
C TYR A 34 -1.78 45.10 15.25
N ILE A 35 -1.18 46.24 15.55
CA ILE A 35 -0.88 47.26 14.57
C ILE A 35 0.60 47.22 14.26
N TYR A 36 0.89 46.91 13.01
CA TYR A 36 2.22 46.99 12.44
C TYR A 36 2.35 48.31 11.70
N ARG A 37 3.41 49.08 11.98
CA ARG A 37 3.64 50.40 11.37
C ARG A 37 5.08 50.56 10.92
N ASN A 38 5.24 51.18 9.76
CA ASN A 38 6.55 51.58 9.22
C ASN A 38 6.76 53.11 9.28
N THR A 39 6.07 53.78 10.20
CA THR A 39 6.09 55.24 10.37
C THR A 39 6.29 55.62 11.83
N THR A 40 6.96 56.75 12.08
CA THR A 40 7.16 57.32 13.42
C THR A 40 6.04 58.26 13.84
N ALA A 41 5.00 58.41 13.01
CA ALA A 41 3.85 59.25 13.33
C ALA A 41 3.08 58.76 14.56
N ASP A 42 2.47 59.69 15.29
CA ASP A 42 1.58 59.34 16.42
C ASP A 42 0.44 58.42 15.96
N LEU A 43 -0.03 57.58 16.87
CA LEU A 43 -1.23 56.77 16.68
C LEU A 43 -2.41 57.46 17.39
N VAL A 44 -3.51 57.65 16.68
CA VAL A 44 -4.74 58.22 17.25
C VAL A 44 -5.81 57.14 17.22
N ILE A 45 -6.42 56.88 18.38
CA ILE A 45 -7.53 55.95 18.51
C ILE A 45 -8.75 56.76 18.91
N ALA A 46 -9.77 56.76 18.06
CA ALA A 46 -11.00 57.49 18.29
C ALA A 46 -12.12 56.52 18.72
N PHE A 47 -12.92 56.93 19.70
CA PHE A 47 -14.10 56.17 20.09
C PHE A 47 -15.35 56.94 19.66
N ASP A 48 -16.28 56.25 19.02
CA ASP A 48 -17.46 56.87 18.41
C ASP A 48 -18.37 57.56 19.46
N LYS A 49 -19.10 58.54 18.95
CA LYS A 49 -19.87 59.60 19.60
C LYS A 49 -20.87 59.08 20.63
N ILE A 50 -20.85 59.68 21.82
CA ILE A 50 -22.02 59.69 22.72
C ILE A 50 -23.08 60.55 22.04
N ILE A 51 -24.33 60.07 21.93
CA ILE A 51 -25.45 60.82 21.33
C ILE A 51 -25.59 62.26 21.93
N TYR A 52 -25.05 62.49 23.14
CA TYR A 52 -24.89 63.82 23.76
C TYR A 52 -23.53 64.03 24.49
N GLY A 53 -22.38 64.06 23.80
CA GLY A 53 -21.10 64.46 24.41
C GLY A 53 -19.91 64.58 23.43
N PRO A 54 -18.77 65.21 23.82
CA PRO A 54 -17.60 65.36 22.95
C PRO A 54 -16.88 64.03 22.72
N SER A 55 -16.34 63.83 21.50
CA SER A 55 -15.56 62.64 21.14
C SER A 55 -14.33 62.48 22.04
N GLN A 56 -14.09 61.26 22.53
CA GLN A 56 -12.85 60.93 23.25
C GLN A 56 -11.88 60.28 22.27
N SER A 57 -10.67 60.84 22.18
CA SER A 57 -9.57 60.26 21.42
C SER A 57 -8.38 60.02 22.34
N LEU A 58 -7.66 58.93 22.08
CA LEU A 58 -6.42 58.58 22.75
C LEU A 58 -5.28 58.72 21.75
N ARG A 59 -4.33 59.62 22.04
CA ARG A 59 -3.13 59.80 21.24
C ARG A 59 -1.95 59.12 21.90
N VAL A 60 -1.31 58.21 21.17
CA VAL A 60 -0.09 57.52 21.57
C VAL A 60 1.06 58.09 20.76
N LYS A 61 2.12 58.54 21.44
CA LYS A 61 3.32 59.04 20.75
C LYS A 61 3.95 57.92 19.92
N GLY A 62 4.29 58.24 18.68
CA GLY A 62 4.95 57.30 17.76
C GLY A 62 6.34 56.88 18.25
N GLY A 63 6.91 55.83 17.64
CA GLY A 63 8.26 55.36 17.94
C GLY A 63 8.44 53.84 18.07
N LYS A 64 7.35 53.06 17.96
CA LYS A 64 7.40 51.59 17.89
C LYS A 64 6.85 51.08 16.57
N SER A 65 7.46 50.01 16.06
CA SER A 65 7.00 49.33 14.84
C SER A 65 5.76 48.44 15.07
N VAL A 66 5.49 48.08 16.33
CA VAL A 66 4.33 47.26 16.72
C VAL A 66 3.67 47.85 17.96
N TYR A 67 2.34 47.93 17.92
CA TYR A 67 1.50 48.21 19.09
C TYR A 67 0.46 47.11 19.25
N ILE A 68 0.26 46.68 20.50
CA ILE A 68 -0.82 45.75 20.85
C ILE A 68 -1.89 46.54 21.58
N ILE A 69 -3.07 46.62 20.98
CA ILE A 69 -4.23 47.29 21.58
C ILE A 69 -5.22 46.24 22.01
N GLU A 70 -5.51 46.19 23.30
CA GLU A 70 -6.56 45.37 23.86
C GLU A 70 -7.74 46.26 24.24
N VAL A 71 -8.95 45.90 23.85
CA VAL A 71 -10.15 46.63 24.24
C VAL A 71 -11.11 45.67 24.91
N GLU A 72 -11.58 46.01 26.11
CA GLU A 72 -12.59 45.24 26.83
C GLU A 72 -13.83 46.11 27.02
N ALA A 73 -14.96 45.63 26.51
CA ALA A 73 -16.26 46.23 26.70
C ALA A 73 -16.87 45.71 28.01
N ILE A 74 -17.17 46.57 28.97
CA ILE A 74 -17.82 46.23 30.24
C ILE A 74 -19.17 46.92 30.33
N ARG A 75 -20.17 46.30 30.98
CA ARG A 75 -21.45 46.98 31.22
C ARG A 75 -21.24 48.09 32.24
N ASP A 76 -21.71 49.30 31.97
CA ASP A 76 -21.65 50.38 32.95
C ASP A 76 -22.98 50.41 33.75
N PRO A 77 -22.95 50.07 35.05
CA PRO A 77 -24.15 49.95 35.87
C PRO A 77 -24.76 51.31 36.25
N SER A 78 -24.07 52.42 35.97
CA SER A 78 -24.52 53.77 36.34
C SER A 78 -25.46 54.42 35.32
N ILE A 79 -25.55 53.89 34.10
CA ILE A 79 -26.40 54.40 33.03
C ILE A 79 -27.05 53.21 32.31
N ASP A 80 -28.39 53.21 32.23
CA ASP A 80 -29.11 52.06 31.66
C ASP A 80 -28.71 51.82 30.19
N GLN A 81 -28.46 50.54 29.88
CA GLN A 81 -28.02 50.04 28.56
C GLN A 81 -26.62 50.45 28.08
N SER A 82 -25.79 51.10 28.91
CA SER A 82 -24.46 51.60 28.52
C SER A 82 -23.31 50.59 28.66
N ILE A 83 -22.29 50.73 27.80
CA ILE A 83 -21.03 49.97 27.84
C ILE A 83 -19.91 50.96 28.22
N ARG A 84 -18.83 50.47 28.83
CA ARG A 84 -17.59 51.22 29.06
C ARG A 84 -16.45 50.41 28.46
N TYR A 85 -15.49 51.09 27.85
CA TYR A 85 -14.32 50.49 27.25
C TYR A 85 -13.10 50.66 28.15
N ILE A 86 -12.47 49.53 28.46
CA ILE A 86 -11.13 49.50 29.04
C ILE A 86 -10.18 49.23 27.88
N VAL A 87 -9.30 50.17 27.60
CA VAL A 87 -8.32 50.06 26.51
C VAL A 87 -6.95 49.86 27.13
N LYS A 88 -6.22 48.84 26.70
CA LYS A 88 -4.80 48.69 27.04
C LYS A 88 -3.97 48.82 25.78
N ILE A 89 -2.89 49.57 25.86
CA ILE A 89 -1.90 49.65 24.78
C ILE A 89 -0.58 49.18 25.36
N ASP A 90 -0.01 48.12 24.78
CA ASP A 90 1.20 47.47 25.26
C ASP A 90 1.14 47.19 26.78
N GLY A 91 -0.04 46.78 27.27
CA GLY A 91 -0.30 46.47 28.67
C GLY A 91 -0.62 47.67 29.59
N GLN A 92 -0.47 48.92 29.14
CA GLN A 92 -0.86 50.10 29.93
C GLN A 92 -2.34 50.45 29.78
N ARG A 93 -3.05 50.69 30.89
CA ARG A 93 -4.52 50.81 30.95
C ARG A 93 -5.01 52.26 30.83
N TYR A 94 -6.02 52.45 29.98
CA TYR A 94 -6.77 53.68 29.72
C TYR A 94 -8.29 53.36 29.80
N GLN A 95 -9.15 54.31 30.21
CA GLN A 95 -10.61 54.08 30.34
C GLN A 95 -11.42 55.15 29.57
N SER A 96 -12.48 54.72 28.86
CA SER A 96 -13.47 55.56 28.15
C SER A 96 -14.87 54.90 28.16
N SER A 97 -15.99 55.61 27.95
CA SER A 97 -17.38 55.08 28.12
C SER A 97 -18.32 55.31 26.90
N GLY A 98 -19.16 54.33 26.49
CA GLY A 98 -20.18 54.42 25.40
C GLY A 98 -21.15 53.19 25.25
N VAL A 99 -22.39 53.33 24.72
CA VAL A 99 -23.57 52.41 24.90
C VAL A 99 -23.99 51.60 23.65
N PHE A 100 -24.16 50.24 23.65
CA PHE A 100 -24.81 49.47 22.54
C PHE A 100 -25.40 48.05 22.91
N HIS A 101 -26.29 47.47 22.05
CA HIS A 101 -27.04 46.18 22.20
C HIS A 101 -27.02 45.28 20.93
N THR A 102 -26.83 43.95 20.99
CA THR A 102 -27.29 42.97 19.95
C THR A 102 -27.49 41.49 20.43
N THR A 103 -28.26 40.70 19.64
CA THR A 103 -28.68 39.27 19.83
C THR A 103 -28.39 38.43 18.57
N ILE A 104 -28.09 37.12 18.72
CA ILE A 104 -27.93 36.01 17.70
C ILE A 104 -26.47 35.56 17.42
N GLY A 105 -26.24 34.24 17.31
CA GLY A 105 -24.90 33.59 17.29
C GLY A 105 -24.58 32.69 16.06
N ILE A 106 -23.28 32.38 15.85
CA ILE A 106 -22.73 31.53 14.75
C ILE A 106 -21.31 30.93 15.12
N PRO A 107 -20.58 30.12 14.29
CA PRO A 107 -19.89 28.88 14.68
C PRO A 107 -18.33 28.94 14.63
N THR A 108 -17.65 27.81 14.93
CA THR A 108 -16.19 27.67 15.16
C THR A 108 -15.34 27.22 13.94
N LEU A 109 -14.03 27.49 13.95
CA LEU A 109 -13.02 27.18 12.91
C LEU A 109 -11.82 26.38 13.47
N GLU A 110 -11.26 25.43 12.71
CA GLU A 110 -10.08 24.59 13.02
C GLU A 110 -8.78 25.09 12.34
N ASP A 111 -7.66 24.94 13.07
CA ASP A 111 -6.20 25.13 12.87
C ASP A 111 -5.57 25.74 11.57
N PHE A 112 -4.59 26.64 11.75
CA PHE A 112 -3.74 27.22 10.68
C PHE A 112 -2.23 27.30 11.06
N GLY A 113 -1.36 26.62 10.28
CA GLY A 113 0.08 26.94 10.14
C GLY A 113 1.11 26.04 10.87
N SER A 114 2.42 26.33 10.66
CA SER A 114 3.59 25.53 11.09
C SER A 114 4.24 25.95 12.43
N ILE A 115 3.66 26.87 13.20
CA ILE A 115 4.10 27.15 14.57
C ILE A 115 3.27 26.23 15.49
N PRO A 116 3.87 25.17 16.07
CA PRO A 116 3.14 24.34 17.00
C PRO A 116 2.63 25.19 18.15
N LYS A 117 1.38 24.93 18.55
CA LYS A 117 0.82 25.50 19.78
C LYS A 117 1.80 25.28 20.93
N GLY A 118 2.31 26.37 21.52
CA GLY A 118 3.25 26.32 22.66
C GLY A 118 4.70 26.71 22.37
N THR A 119 5.02 27.25 21.19
CA THR A 119 6.38 27.77 20.89
C THR A 119 6.75 28.94 21.84
N PRO A 120 7.90 28.91 22.55
CA PRO A 120 8.32 29.97 23.47
C PRO A 120 8.56 31.32 22.78
N ALA A 121 8.20 32.43 23.44
CA ALA A 121 8.35 33.79 22.90
C ALA A 121 9.80 34.16 22.55
N GLU A 122 10.76 33.53 23.24
CA GLU A 122 12.20 33.73 23.08
C GLU A 122 12.71 33.29 21.69
N GLU A 123 12.05 32.32 21.05
CA GLU A 123 12.42 31.82 19.72
C GLU A 123 11.91 32.70 18.56
N VAL A 124 11.10 33.71 18.87
CA VAL A 124 10.48 34.62 17.90
C VAL A 124 10.92 36.08 18.05
N ILE A 125 11.60 36.41 19.15
CA ILE A 125 12.13 37.75 19.42
C ILE A 125 13.43 37.95 18.61
N GLY A 126 13.45 38.98 17.76
CA GLY A 126 14.63 39.38 16.98
C GLY A 126 14.60 39.02 15.49
N LEU A 127 13.59 38.25 15.05
CA LEU A 127 13.35 37.99 13.63
C LEU A 127 12.71 39.20 12.95
N THR A 128 13.16 39.51 11.73
CA THR A 128 12.51 40.48 10.86
C THR A 128 11.18 39.93 10.33
N VAL A 129 10.31 40.83 9.87
CA VAL A 129 9.00 40.47 9.31
C VAL A 129 9.12 39.44 8.18
N ASN A 130 10.14 39.56 7.31
CA ASN A 130 10.36 38.62 6.20
C ASN A 130 10.78 37.23 6.67
N GLU A 131 11.63 37.12 7.70
CA GLU A 131 12.06 35.83 8.26
C GLU A 131 10.91 35.09 8.94
N LEU A 132 9.97 35.84 9.53
CA LEU A 132 8.71 35.32 10.09
C LEU A 132 7.76 34.81 9.01
N PHE A 133 7.64 35.53 7.88
CA PHE A 133 6.84 35.09 6.73
C PHE A 133 7.44 33.86 6.03
N GLU A 134 8.76 33.81 5.83
CA GLU A 134 9.46 32.66 5.24
C GLU A 134 9.32 31.40 6.11
N LYS A 135 9.49 31.52 7.42
CA LYS A 135 9.25 30.41 8.37
C LYS A 135 7.77 30.00 8.45
N ARG A 136 6.81 30.93 8.26
CA ARG A 136 5.36 30.64 8.24
C ARG A 136 4.88 29.97 6.96
N LEU A 137 5.49 30.28 5.80
CA LEU A 137 5.12 29.74 4.50
C LEU A 137 5.85 28.44 4.15
N TRP A 138 6.93 28.13 4.88
CA TRP A 138 7.67 26.90 4.70
C TRP A 138 6.85 25.69 5.14
N LYS A 139 6.67 24.76 4.20
CA LYS A 139 6.22 23.39 4.47
C LYS A 139 7.45 22.50 4.35
N PRO A 140 7.78 21.67 5.36
CA PRO A 140 8.85 20.71 5.19
C PRO A 140 8.55 19.83 3.97
N SER A 141 9.57 19.55 3.15
CA SER A 141 9.43 18.49 2.15
C SER A 141 8.85 17.23 2.77
N PRO A 142 7.98 16.50 2.06
CA PRO A 142 7.42 15.25 2.55
C PRO A 142 8.53 14.28 2.93
N ALA A 143 8.27 13.42 3.92
CA ALA A 143 9.21 12.40 4.33
C ALA A 143 9.65 11.57 3.12
N PRO A 144 10.96 11.27 2.97
CA PRO A 144 11.45 10.41 1.91
C PRO A 144 10.87 9.00 2.07
N ASN A 145 10.61 8.33 0.96
CA ASN A 145 10.17 6.92 0.99
C ASN A 145 11.31 6.03 1.49
N PHE A 146 11.00 5.12 2.41
CA PHE A 146 11.88 4.04 2.84
C PHE A 146 11.38 2.73 2.21
N TYR A 147 12.24 2.08 1.45
CA TYR A 147 11.96 0.84 0.74
C TYR A 147 12.46 -0.34 1.58
N PRO A 148 11.56 -1.25 2.00
CA PRO A 148 11.95 -2.45 2.72
C PRO A 148 12.80 -3.36 1.83
N PRO A 149 13.61 -4.25 2.41
CA PRO A 149 14.38 -5.20 1.62
C PRO A 149 13.45 -6.19 0.90
N ASP A 150 13.90 -6.69 -0.24
CA ASP A 150 13.20 -7.73 -1.01
C ASP A 150 14.15 -8.87 -1.39
N ILE A 151 13.58 -10.05 -1.65
CA ILE A 151 14.33 -11.20 -2.11
C ILE A 151 13.50 -11.99 -3.10
N SER A 152 14.16 -12.48 -4.15
CA SER A 152 13.60 -13.40 -5.11
C SER A 152 14.36 -14.73 -5.09
N LEU A 153 13.68 -15.81 -5.46
CA LEU A 153 14.24 -17.14 -5.62
C LEU A 153 13.90 -17.65 -7.02
N SER A 154 14.91 -18.16 -7.71
CA SER A 154 14.81 -18.85 -8.99
C SER A 154 15.25 -20.31 -8.83
N PRO A 155 14.83 -21.24 -9.71
CA PRO A 155 14.03 -21.03 -10.92
C PRO A 155 12.54 -20.82 -10.61
N ALA A 156 11.75 -20.53 -11.65
CA ALA A 156 10.30 -20.58 -11.54
C ALA A 156 9.81 -22.00 -11.21
N GLY A 157 8.62 -22.08 -10.62
CA GLY A 157 7.96 -23.36 -10.35
C GLY A 157 7.70 -24.15 -11.64
N LYS A 158 7.68 -25.48 -11.51
CA LYS A 158 7.42 -26.40 -12.62
C LYS A 158 6.70 -27.66 -12.15
N THR A 159 6.01 -28.32 -13.07
CA THR A 159 5.48 -29.66 -12.85
C THR A 159 6.47 -30.69 -13.39
N VAL A 160 6.67 -31.77 -12.65
CA VAL A 160 7.49 -32.92 -13.06
C VAL A 160 6.78 -34.21 -12.68
N GLU A 161 7.15 -35.32 -13.30
CA GLU A 161 6.57 -36.61 -12.96
C GLU A 161 6.93 -37.00 -11.52
N GLU A 162 5.96 -37.49 -10.74
CA GLU A 162 6.24 -38.09 -9.43
C GLU A 162 7.28 -39.21 -9.57
N GLY A 163 8.08 -39.41 -8.52
CA GLY A 163 9.18 -40.39 -8.53
C GLY A 163 10.44 -39.90 -9.23
N SER A 164 10.39 -38.75 -9.93
CA SER A 164 11.57 -38.20 -10.60
C SER A 164 12.58 -37.68 -9.57
N THR A 165 13.84 -38.04 -9.74
CA THR A 165 14.95 -37.32 -9.11
C THR A 165 15.41 -36.21 -10.03
N ILE A 166 15.27 -34.95 -9.60
CA ILE A 166 15.73 -33.81 -10.37
C ILE A 166 16.82 -33.05 -9.63
N GLU A 167 17.63 -32.35 -10.40
CA GLU A 167 18.56 -31.34 -9.91
C GLU A 167 17.97 -29.95 -10.16
N VAL A 168 17.96 -29.11 -9.14
CA VAL A 168 17.38 -27.76 -9.18
C VAL A 168 18.46 -26.77 -8.78
N ASN A 169 18.78 -25.85 -9.69
CA ASN A 169 19.78 -24.83 -9.45
C ASN A 169 19.13 -23.59 -8.85
N PHE A 170 19.12 -23.50 -7.52
CA PHE A 170 18.52 -22.38 -6.84
C PHE A 170 19.45 -21.16 -6.83
N THR A 171 18.93 -20.02 -7.26
CA THR A 171 19.62 -18.74 -7.15
C THR A 171 18.71 -17.75 -6.47
N SER A 172 19.20 -17.12 -5.41
CA SER A 172 18.53 -16.01 -4.74
C SER A 172 19.12 -14.68 -5.18
N ASN A 173 18.26 -13.69 -5.39
CA ASN A 173 18.68 -12.31 -5.57
C ASN A 173 18.04 -11.47 -4.46
N TYR A 174 18.87 -10.95 -3.56
CA TYR A 174 18.49 -10.15 -2.41
C TYR A 174 18.81 -8.67 -2.67
N ASN A 175 17.80 -7.82 -2.55
CA ASN A 175 17.97 -6.38 -2.61
C ASN A 175 17.77 -5.82 -1.20
N ARG A 176 18.85 -5.30 -0.62
CA ARG A 176 18.83 -4.69 0.71
C ARG A 176 17.93 -3.46 0.81
N ASN A 177 17.86 -2.68 -0.27
CA ASN A 177 17.20 -1.37 -0.29
C ASN A 177 17.69 -0.51 0.91
N ASP A 178 16.77 0.03 1.70
CA ASP A 178 17.09 0.90 2.85
C ASP A 178 17.30 0.15 4.18
N ALA A 179 17.37 -1.19 4.13
CA ALA A 179 17.70 -2.01 5.30
C ALA A 179 19.18 -1.91 5.68
N GLY A 180 19.50 -2.41 6.87
CA GLY A 180 20.89 -2.50 7.34
C GLY A 180 21.65 -3.62 6.65
N ALA A 181 22.93 -3.74 7.00
CA ALA A 181 23.80 -4.77 6.43
C ALA A 181 23.20 -6.18 6.56
N ASP A 182 23.49 -7.00 5.56
CA ASP A 182 23.10 -8.39 5.49
C ASP A 182 23.64 -9.16 6.70
N TYR A 183 22.78 -9.96 7.32
CA TYR A 183 23.15 -10.77 8.47
C TYR A 183 23.13 -12.25 8.11
N GLY A 184 24.32 -12.82 7.91
CA GLY A 184 24.50 -14.22 7.55
C GLY A 184 24.14 -14.53 6.09
N ALA A 185 24.22 -15.83 5.74
CA ALA A 185 23.90 -16.32 4.40
C ALA A 185 22.39 -16.41 4.16
N THR A 186 21.99 -16.37 2.89
CA THR A 186 20.61 -16.65 2.49
C THR A 186 20.31 -18.13 2.71
N LEU A 187 19.20 -18.40 3.41
CA LEU A 187 18.79 -19.74 3.83
C LEU A 187 17.69 -20.29 2.92
N LEU A 188 17.76 -21.57 2.56
CA LEU A 188 16.72 -22.29 1.80
C LEU A 188 15.86 -23.13 2.75
N TYR A 189 14.54 -23.08 2.51
CA TYR A 189 13.56 -23.90 3.19
C TYR A 189 12.76 -24.70 2.16
N GLN A 190 12.44 -25.96 2.48
CA GLN A 190 11.51 -26.80 1.74
C GLN A 190 10.36 -27.22 2.65
N ASN A 191 9.11 -26.92 2.26
CA ASN A 191 7.91 -27.23 3.05
C ASN A 191 8.02 -26.77 4.53
N GLY A 192 8.68 -25.63 4.75
CA GLY A 192 8.95 -25.08 6.09
C GLY A 192 10.16 -25.66 6.83
N VAL A 193 10.78 -26.72 6.31
CA VAL A 193 11.98 -27.34 6.88
C VAL A 193 13.23 -26.64 6.33
N TYR A 194 14.15 -26.28 7.22
CA TYR A 194 15.43 -25.68 6.86
C TYR A 194 16.35 -26.70 6.17
N LEU A 195 16.90 -26.33 5.01
CA LEU A 195 17.78 -27.20 4.21
C LEU A 195 19.25 -26.78 4.21
N GLY A 196 19.57 -25.56 4.64
CA GLY A 196 20.91 -24.99 4.54
C GLY A 196 20.92 -23.62 3.88
N ASN A 197 22.10 -23.16 3.48
CA ASN A 197 22.24 -21.99 2.64
C ASN A 197 21.67 -22.28 1.24
N VAL A 198 21.17 -21.27 0.53
CA VAL A 198 20.71 -21.41 -0.86
C VAL A 198 21.83 -22.05 -1.69
N PRO A 199 21.66 -23.30 -2.13
CA PRO A 199 22.70 -24.02 -2.82
C PRO A 199 22.63 -23.69 -4.32
N GLY A 200 23.78 -23.61 -4.98
CA GLY A 200 23.80 -23.46 -6.44
C GLY A 200 23.14 -24.64 -7.17
N SER A 201 23.11 -25.83 -6.55
CA SER A 201 22.44 -27.05 -7.04
C SER A 201 21.88 -27.87 -5.86
N TYR A 202 20.65 -28.34 -6.00
CA TYR A 202 19.97 -29.20 -5.01
C TYR A 202 19.29 -30.38 -5.70
N ARG A 203 19.65 -31.59 -5.29
CA ARG A 203 19.08 -32.84 -5.80
C ARG A 203 17.92 -33.29 -4.91
N ILE A 204 16.76 -33.53 -5.51
CA ILE A 204 15.53 -33.88 -4.79
C ILE A 204 14.74 -34.96 -5.53
N ASN A 205 14.14 -35.87 -4.74
CA ASN A 205 13.10 -36.80 -5.21
C ASN A 205 11.73 -36.14 -5.10
N ILE A 206 11.00 -36.07 -6.21
CA ILE A 206 9.76 -35.31 -6.29
C ILE A 206 8.55 -36.21 -6.05
N PHE A 207 7.80 -35.89 -5.00
CA PHE A 207 6.49 -36.47 -4.70
C PHE A 207 5.56 -35.36 -4.22
N GLY A 208 4.32 -35.35 -4.71
CA GLY A 208 3.35 -34.32 -4.35
C GLY A 208 3.89 -32.89 -4.50
N ARG A 209 3.47 -32.01 -3.59
CA ARG A 209 3.83 -30.58 -3.65
C ARG A 209 5.11 -30.29 -2.86
N ASN A 210 6.10 -29.69 -3.52
CA ASN A 210 7.37 -29.28 -2.91
C ASN A 210 7.51 -27.76 -3.01
N GLU A 211 7.41 -27.08 -1.88
CA GLU A 211 7.47 -25.62 -1.78
C GLU A 211 8.83 -25.16 -1.28
N PHE A 212 9.48 -24.29 -2.03
CA PHE A 212 10.78 -23.73 -1.70
C PHE A 212 10.70 -22.23 -1.45
N ARG A 213 11.41 -21.75 -0.43
CA ARG A 213 11.55 -20.32 -0.11
C ARG A 213 12.97 -20.00 0.32
N ALA A 214 13.46 -18.84 -0.09
CA ALA A 214 14.68 -18.26 0.42
C ALA A 214 14.35 -17.27 1.55
N LYS A 215 15.23 -17.19 2.55
CA LYS A 215 15.11 -16.27 3.67
C LYS A 215 16.45 -15.57 3.90
N GLN A 216 16.43 -14.25 3.96
CA GLN A 216 17.60 -13.42 4.29
C GLN A 216 17.32 -12.61 5.54
N SER A 217 18.27 -12.59 6.47
CA SER A 217 18.22 -11.73 7.65
C SER A 217 19.01 -10.45 7.40
N TYR A 218 18.58 -9.35 8.01
CA TYR A 218 19.21 -8.04 7.84
C TYR A 218 19.19 -7.27 9.15
N LEU A 219 20.23 -6.46 9.35
CA LEU A 219 20.34 -5.55 10.49
C LEU A 219 19.45 -4.31 10.30
N GLN A 220 19.33 -3.50 11.35
CA GLN A 220 18.61 -2.23 11.28
C GLN A 220 19.27 -1.28 10.27
N GLY A 221 18.44 -0.59 9.47
CA GLY A 221 18.89 0.37 8.46
C GLY A 221 19.63 1.58 9.06
N GLU A 222 20.49 2.21 8.26
CA GLU A 222 21.17 3.44 8.66
C GLU A 222 20.13 4.49 9.04
N GLY A 223 20.33 5.10 10.21
CA GLY A 223 19.28 5.72 11.01
C GLY A 223 18.61 6.96 10.44
N PHE A 224 18.95 7.45 9.24
CA PHE A 224 18.32 8.63 8.66
C PHE A 224 18.38 8.70 7.12
N LYS A 225 17.44 9.43 6.51
CA LYS A 225 17.51 9.97 5.14
C LYS A 225 17.32 11.48 5.18
N THR A 226 18.13 12.21 4.46
CA THR A 226 18.04 13.67 4.39
C THR A 226 17.14 14.09 3.22
N SER A 227 16.16 14.96 3.46
CA SER A 227 15.34 15.55 2.39
C SER A 227 16.14 16.59 1.58
N VAL A 228 15.57 17.06 0.47
CA VAL A 228 16.17 18.13 -0.36
C VAL A 228 16.39 19.44 0.41
N ASP A 229 15.63 19.64 1.50
CA ASP A 229 15.72 20.82 2.36
C ASP A 229 16.71 20.62 3.54
N GLY A 230 17.46 19.52 3.57
CA GLY A 230 18.42 19.23 4.63
C GLY A 230 17.83 18.65 5.92
N ILE A 231 16.54 18.29 5.94
CA ILE A 231 15.89 17.68 7.12
C ILE A 231 16.25 16.19 7.18
N GLU A 232 16.79 15.75 8.31
CA GLU A 232 17.02 14.33 8.56
C GLU A 232 15.73 13.64 9.05
N TRP A 233 15.32 12.62 8.32
CA TRP A 233 14.20 11.75 8.67
C TRP A 233 14.73 10.43 9.20
N PRO A 234 14.39 10.02 10.43
CA PRO A 234 14.91 8.79 10.99
C PRO A 234 14.44 7.58 10.17
N ASN A 235 15.36 6.69 9.80
CA ASN A 235 15.04 5.44 9.13
C ASN A 235 14.36 4.48 10.12
N THR A 236 13.22 3.93 9.70
CA THR A 236 12.36 3.10 10.55
C THR A 236 12.49 1.60 10.25
N ILE A 237 13.35 1.19 9.31
CA ILE A 237 13.54 -0.22 8.95
C ILE A 237 14.29 -0.94 10.08
N LYS A 238 13.52 -1.58 10.96
CA LYS A 238 14.01 -2.42 12.07
C LYS A 238 14.71 -3.68 11.53
N ALA A 239 15.66 -4.20 12.28
CA ALA A 239 16.27 -5.50 11.99
C ALA A 239 15.19 -6.59 11.87
N GLY A 240 15.39 -7.52 10.94
CA GLY A 240 14.38 -8.51 10.64
C GLY A 240 14.81 -9.53 9.60
N THR A 241 13.81 -10.20 9.01
CA THR A 241 14.03 -11.20 7.97
C THR A 241 13.03 -10.98 6.84
N VAL A 242 13.50 -11.12 5.60
CA VAL A 242 12.65 -11.12 4.41
C VAL A 242 12.61 -12.52 3.80
N GLN A 243 11.47 -12.88 3.22
CA GLN A 243 11.26 -14.17 2.55
C GLN A 243 10.92 -13.95 1.08
N SER A 244 11.36 -14.87 0.22
CA SER A 244 11.01 -14.85 -1.19
C SER A 244 9.56 -15.28 -1.41
N SER A 245 9.07 -15.05 -2.63
CA SER A 245 7.94 -15.82 -3.15
C SER A 245 8.22 -17.33 -3.10
N THR A 246 7.16 -18.13 -3.15
CA THR A 246 7.29 -19.59 -3.11
C THR A 246 7.56 -20.15 -4.49
N VAL A 247 8.66 -20.87 -4.65
CA VAL A 247 8.92 -21.70 -5.83
C VAL A 247 8.28 -23.06 -5.59
N VAL A 248 7.30 -23.45 -6.42
CA VAL A 248 6.60 -24.73 -6.26
C VAL A 248 7.05 -25.69 -7.35
N ILE A 249 7.64 -26.81 -6.93
CA ILE A 249 7.87 -27.97 -7.81
C ILE A 249 6.78 -28.98 -7.51
N GLN A 250 5.85 -29.14 -8.45
CA GLN A 250 4.72 -30.04 -8.32
C GLN A 250 5.08 -31.39 -8.93
N GLY A 251 5.12 -32.42 -8.09
CA GLY A 251 5.08 -33.81 -8.52
C GLY A 251 3.67 -34.16 -8.96
N GLN A 252 3.56 -34.76 -10.14
CA GLN A 252 2.29 -35.25 -10.64
C GLN A 252 2.45 -36.63 -11.30
N ARG A 253 1.45 -37.50 -11.11
CA ARG A 253 1.39 -38.78 -11.83
C ARG A 253 1.17 -38.54 -13.33
N GLY A 254 1.93 -39.25 -14.15
CA GLY A 254 1.81 -39.16 -15.60
C GLY A 254 0.44 -39.59 -16.10
N VAL A 255 0.00 -38.97 -17.18
CA VAL A 255 -1.02 -39.50 -18.08
C VAL A 255 -0.29 -39.98 -19.33
N PHE A 256 -0.55 -41.22 -19.73
CA PHE A 256 0.14 -41.86 -20.83
C PHE A 256 -0.82 -42.03 -22.01
N PHE A 257 -0.34 -41.73 -23.21
CA PHE A 257 -1.16 -41.82 -24.41
C PHE A 257 -0.32 -42.14 -25.64
N GLY A 258 -0.91 -42.87 -26.58
CA GLY A 258 -0.25 -43.21 -27.83
C GLY A 258 -0.84 -44.46 -28.45
N ALA A 259 -0.10 -45.03 -29.40
CA ALA A 259 -0.50 -46.25 -30.07
C ALA A 259 0.49 -47.39 -29.83
N ILE A 260 -0.03 -48.61 -29.73
CA ILE A 260 0.74 -49.84 -29.49
C ILE A 260 0.11 -51.01 -30.28
N GLU A 261 0.90 -52.01 -30.65
CA GLU A 261 0.46 -53.11 -31.54
C GLU A 261 -0.56 -54.07 -30.90
N HIS A 262 -0.62 -54.12 -29.58
CA HIS A 262 -1.50 -54.98 -28.80
C HIS A 262 -2.07 -54.25 -27.58
N ILE A 263 -3.09 -54.82 -26.95
CA ILE A 263 -3.65 -54.28 -25.70
C ILE A 263 -2.56 -54.35 -24.61
N PRO A 264 -2.17 -53.23 -23.99
CA PRO A 264 -1.10 -53.21 -22.99
C PRO A 264 -1.48 -54.08 -21.78
N GLN A 265 -0.47 -54.76 -21.21
CA GLN A 265 -0.62 -55.68 -20.07
C GLN A 265 0.23 -55.28 -18.87
N SER A 266 1.16 -54.33 -19.03
CA SER A 266 2.17 -54.00 -18.03
C SER A 266 2.38 -52.50 -17.85
N SER A 267 2.99 -52.13 -16.71
CA SER A 267 3.41 -50.75 -16.45
C SER A 267 4.43 -50.28 -17.49
N GLU A 268 5.34 -51.16 -17.89
CA GLU A 268 6.44 -50.87 -18.80
C GLU A 268 5.90 -50.46 -20.17
N GLU A 269 4.92 -51.19 -20.70
CA GLU A 269 4.28 -50.88 -21.98
C GLU A 269 3.53 -49.55 -21.94
N ILE A 270 2.80 -49.26 -20.85
CA ILE A 270 2.10 -47.97 -20.68
C ILE A 270 3.10 -46.81 -20.62
N ARG A 271 4.22 -46.97 -19.92
CA ARG A 271 5.24 -45.93 -19.75
C ARG A 271 6.09 -45.67 -21.00
N GLN A 272 6.08 -46.57 -21.98
CA GLN A 272 6.71 -46.37 -23.30
C GLN A 272 5.90 -45.43 -24.21
N LEU A 273 4.63 -45.17 -23.87
CA LEU A 273 3.77 -44.23 -24.58
C LEU A 273 4.17 -42.77 -24.28
N GLY A 274 3.54 -41.83 -24.99
CA GLY A 274 3.73 -40.40 -24.75
C GLY A 274 3.25 -39.99 -23.35
N LEU A 275 4.00 -39.10 -22.69
CA LEU A 275 3.72 -38.62 -21.33
C LEU A 275 3.13 -37.21 -21.35
N LEU A 276 2.04 -37.01 -20.60
CA LEU A 276 1.49 -35.72 -20.22
C LEU A 276 1.50 -35.57 -18.70
N LEU A 277 1.85 -34.37 -18.23
CA LEU A 277 1.87 -34.02 -16.80
C LEU A 277 0.78 -33.03 -16.42
N ASP A 278 -0.30 -33.02 -17.19
CA ASP A 278 -1.43 -32.15 -16.97
C ASP A 278 -2.41 -32.80 -16.00
N GLY A 279 -2.93 -32.01 -15.04
CA GLY A 279 -3.92 -32.43 -14.05
C GLY A 279 -5.16 -33.11 -14.66
N LYS A 280 -6.14 -33.46 -13.82
CA LYS A 280 -7.49 -33.85 -14.24
C LYS A 280 -8.14 -32.71 -15.04
N LYS A 281 -7.86 -32.63 -16.33
CA LYS A 281 -8.32 -31.63 -17.30
C LYS A 281 -8.64 -32.33 -18.60
N ASN A 282 -9.57 -31.79 -19.36
CA ASN A 282 -9.90 -32.35 -20.67
C ASN A 282 -8.65 -32.40 -21.55
N GLN A 283 -8.39 -33.56 -22.14
CA GLN A 283 -7.21 -33.79 -22.96
C GLN A 283 -7.61 -33.92 -24.42
N ARG A 284 -6.96 -33.13 -25.29
CA ARG A 284 -7.10 -33.23 -26.73
C ARG A 284 -5.88 -33.94 -27.30
N ILE A 285 -6.07 -35.13 -27.85
CA ILE A 285 -5.00 -35.94 -28.42
C ILE A 285 -5.18 -36.01 -29.93
N ALA A 286 -4.11 -35.67 -30.65
CA ALA A 286 -4.02 -35.89 -32.09
C ALA A 286 -3.44 -37.30 -32.35
N LEU A 287 -4.07 -38.07 -33.24
CA LEU A 287 -3.51 -39.34 -33.72
C LEU A 287 -2.79 -39.11 -35.03
N ASN A 288 -1.54 -39.56 -35.09
CA ASN A 288 -0.76 -39.53 -36.31
C ASN A 288 -1.20 -40.66 -37.26
N THR A 289 -1.07 -40.44 -38.57
CA THR A 289 -1.48 -41.41 -39.60
C THR A 289 -0.66 -42.71 -39.56
N GLU A 290 0.52 -42.66 -38.96
CA GLU A 290 1.40 -43.82 -38.74
C GLU A 290 0.85 -44.83 -37.71
N TRP A 291 -0.18 -44.46 -36.94
CA TRP A 291 -0.82 -45.35 -35.95
C TRP A 291 -1.94 -46.21 -36.55
N LYS A 292 -2.03 -46.26 -37.87
CA LYS A 292 -2.99 -47.10 -38.58
C LYS A 292 -2.81 -48.56 -38.15
N GLU A 293 -3.91 -49.22 -37.81
CA GLU A 293 -3.98 -50.63 -37.35
C GLU A 293 -3.45 -50.92 -35.93
N GLN A 294 -2.93 -49.92 -35.23
CA GLN A 294 -2.52 -50.03 -33.83
C GLN A 294 -3.69 -49.78 -32.87
N TYR A 295 -3.52 -50.19 -31.61
CA TYR A 295 -4.43 -49.85 -30.53
C TYR A 295 -4.09 -48.47 -29.99
N LEU A 296 -5.07 -47.57 -30.03
CA LEU A 296 -4.98 -46.30 -29.30
C LEU A 296 -5.17 -46.58 -27.81
N VAL A 297 -4.25 -46.09 -27.00
CA VAL A 297 -4.26 -46.20 -25.54
C VAL A 297 -4.27 -44.82 -24.92
N PHE A 298 -5.15 -44.65 -23.94
CA PHE A 298 -5.15 -43.50 -23.03
C PHE A 298 -5.24 -44.02 -21.59
N ALA A 299 -4.17 -43.81 -20.82
CA ALA A 299 -4.01 -44.33 -19.48
C ALA A 299 -3.77 -43.20 -18.48
N TYR A 300 -4.54 -43.18 -17.39
CA TYR A 300 -4.42 -42.12 -16.38
C TYR A 300 -4.73 -42.66 -14.97
N PRO A 301 -4.30 -41.97 -13.89
CA PRO A 301 -4.52 -42.44 -12.53
C PRO A 301 -6.01 -42.63 -12.20
N SER A 302 -6.42 -43.79 -11.68
CA SER A 302 -7.83 -44.09 -11.37
C SER A 302 -8.44 -43.14 -10.33
N THR A 303 -7.63 -42.44 -9.55
CA THR A 303 -8.09 -41.38 -8.64
C THR A 303 -8.79 -40.22 -9.36
N TYR A 304 -8.62 -40.08 -10.68
CA TYR A 304 -9.33 -39.08 -11.47
C TYR A 304 -10.78 -39.49 -11.78
N GLY A 305 -11.17 -40.74 -11.53
CA GLY A 305 -12.49 -41.27 -11.86
C GLY A 305 -12.55 -41.84 -13.27
N LYS A 306 -13.75 -42.14 -13.78
CA LYS A 306 -13.95 -42.64 -15.14
C LYS A 306 -14.18 -41.48 -16.11
N LEU A 307 -13.81 -41.67 -17.37
CA LEU A 307 -14.16 -40.72 -18.42
C LEU A 307 -15.69 -40.66 -18.58
N SER A 308 -16.19 -39.44 -18.71
CA SER A 308 -17.59 -39.15 -18.99
C SER A 308 -17.87 -39.06 -20.48
N LEU A 309 -16.87 -38.64 -21.27
CA LEU A 309 -17.00 -38.41 -22.71
C LEU A 309 -15.67 -38.61 -23.44
N ILE A 310 -15.73 -39.19 -24.63
CA ILE A 310 -14.67 -39.11 -25.63
C ILE A 310 -15.31 -38.59 -26.92
N THR A 311 -14.92 -37.42 -27.41
CA THR A 311 -15.42 -36.91 -28.69
C THR A 311 -14.42 -37.11 -29.80
N TYR A 312 -14.91 -37.52 -30.97
CA TYR A 312 -14.15 -37.56 -32.21
C TYR A 312 -14.44 -36.29 -33.02
N GLU A 313 -13.46 -35.40 -33.18
CA GLU A 313 -13.70 -34.07 -33.74
C GLU A 313 -14.10 -34.12 -35.21
N GLU A 314 -13.41 -34.90 -36.03
CA GLU A 314 -13.67 -35.00 -37.47
C GLU A 314 -14.98 -35.73 -37.78
N GLY A 315 -15.50 -36.52 -36.82
CA GLY A 315 -16.82 -37.13 -36.86
C GLY A 315 -17.94 -36.25 -36.32
N LEU A 316 -17.88 -34.93 -36.57
CA LEU A 316 -18.84 -33.94 -36.08
C LEU A 316 -18.94 -33.90 -34.54
N GLY A 317 -17.85 -34.21 -33.83
CA GLY A 317 -17.82 -34.22 -32.37
C GLY A 317 -18.61 -35.37 -31.73
N ALA A 318 -18.86 -36.46 -32.47
CA ALA A 318 -19.61 -37.60 -31.98
C ALA A 318 -18.99 -38.20 -30.70
N ASN A 319 -19.83 -38.60 -29.75
CA ASN A 319 -19.40 -39.36 -28.58
C ASN A 319 -19.05 -40.79 -28.99
N VAL A 320 -17.79 -41.17 -28.79
CA VAL A 320 -17.23 -42.47 -29.17
C VAL A 320 -16.69 -43.23 -27.96
N LEU A 321 -17.00 -42.81 -26.74
CA LEU A 321 -16.56 -43.50 -25.52
C LEU A 321 -16.91 -45.00 -25.53
N GLY A 322 -18.06 -45.37 -26.11
CA GLY A 322 -18.50 -46.76 -26.22
C GLY A 322 -17.67 -47.64 -27.15
N THR A 323 -16.74 -47.08 -27.93
CA THR A 323 -15.82 -47.86 -28.78
C THR A 323 -14.51 -48.19 -28.06
N PHE A 324 -14.32 -47.71 -26.83
CA PHE A 324 -13.13 -47.99 -26.02
C PHE A 324 -13.44 -49.05 -24.97
N ASP A 325 -12.63 -50.10 -24.95
CA ASP A 325 -12.54 -51.00 -23.82
C ASP A 325 -11.83 -50.29 -22.67
N ASN A 326 -12.29 -50.51 -21.44
CA ASN A 326 -11.68 -49.96 -20.23
C ASN A 326 -11.17 -51.12 -19.35
N MET A 327 -9.92 -51.00 -18.92
CA MET A 327 -9.28 -51.93 -17.99
C MET A 327 -8.46 -51.17 -16.94
N GLN A 328 -7.99 -51.90 -15.93
CA GLN A 328 -7.13 -51.34 -14.90
C GLN A 328 -5.76 -51.99 -14.94
N ILE A 329 -4.71 -51.17 -14.95
CA ILE A 329 -3.31 -51.59 -14.89
C ILE A 329 -2.63 -50.81 -13.78
N ASP A 330 -1.79 -51.47 -13.01
CA ASP A 330 -0.94 -50.83 -12.02
C ASP A 330 0.30 -50.25 -12.73
N VAL A 331 0.45 -48.93 -12.70
CA VAL A 331 1.51 -48.19 -13.40
C VAL A 331 2.42 -47.52 -12.38
N ALA A 332 3.72 -47.85 -12.46
CA ALA A 332 4.78 -47.27 -11.64
C ALA A 332 4.99 -45.78 -11.94
N ASP A 333 5.58 -45.04 -11.00
CA ASP A 333 6.03 -43.66 -11.26
C ASP A 333 7.41 -43.62 -11.95
N ALA A 334 7.98 -42.43 -12.11
CA ALA A 334 9.27 -42.24 -12.78
C ALA A 334 10.45 -42.98 -12.11
N SER A 335 10.33 -43.35 -10.83
CA SER A 335 11.34 -44.18 -10.16
C SER A 335 11.23 -45.67 -10.52
N LEU A 336 10.27 -46.04 -11.37
CA LEU A 336 9.89 -47.43 -11.68
C LEU A 336 9.46 -48.22 -10.43
N ALA A 337 9.01 -47.49 -9.40
CA ALA A 337 8.47 -48.02 -8.17
C ALA A 337 7.08 -47.40 -7.89
N ASN A 338 6.51 -47.74 -6.73
CA ASN A 338 5.22 -47.22 -6.25
C ASN A 338 4.09 -47.31 -7.28
N PRO A 339 3.75 -48.52 -7.77
CA PRO A 339 2.65 -48.71 -8.69
C PRO A 339 1.36 -48.13 -8.12
N LYS A 340 0.62 -47.43 -8.97
CA LYS A 340 -0.75 -46.99 -8.68
C LYS A 340 -1.66 -47.48 -9.78
N LYS A 341 -2.91 -47.72 -9.42
CA LYS A 341 -3.96 -48.16 -10.34
C LYS A 341 -4.33 -47.06 -11.33
N TYR A 342 -4.33 -47.38 -12.61
CA TYR A 342 -4.71 -46.51 -13.71
C TYR A 342 -5.96 -47.06 -14.41
N GLU A 343 -6.82 -46.16 -14.87
CA GLU A 343 -7.82 -46.49 -15.89
C GLU A 343 -7.14 -46.44 -17.25
N VAL A 344 -7.28 -47.50 -18.03
CA VAL A 344 -6.67 -47.65 -19.35
C VAL A 344 -7.80 -47.86 -20.35
N TYR A 345 -8.02 -46.84 -21.18
CA TYR A 345 -8.97 -46.88 -22.29
C TYR A 345 -8.24 -47.26 -23.56
N VAL A 346 -8.73 -48.30 -24.22
CA VAL A 346 -8.08 -48.90 -25.38
C VAL A 346 -9.10 -49.09 -26.49
N THR A 347 -8.76 -48.73 -27.73
CA THR A 347 -9.59 -49.06 -28.89
C THR A 347 -8.72 -49.47 -30.07
N LYS A 348 -9.14 -50.51 -30.79
CA LYS A 348 -8.56 -50.85 -32.09
C LYS A 348 -9.48 -50.31 -33.16
N GLY A 349 -8.97 -49.33 -33.92
CA GLY A 349 -9.52 -48.88 -35.19
C GLY A 349 -11.05 -48.91 -35.32
N VAL A 350 -11.71 -47.80 -35.00
CA VAL A 350 -12.92 -47.36 -35.72
C VAL A 350 -12.85 -45.83 -35.74
N LEU A 351 -12.89 -45.23 -36.93
CA LEU A 351 -12.89 -43.78 -37.27
C LEU A 351 -11.64 -43.23 -37.98
N LEU A 352 -10.66 -44.07 -38.35
CA LEU A 352 -9.46 -43.65 -39.08
C LEU A 352 -9.78 -43.28 -40.54
N TYR A 353 -9.93 -41.98 -40.82
CA TYR A 353 -9.68 -41.44 -42.16
C TYR A 353 -8.17 -41.43 -42.44
N ASN A 354 -7.75 -41.30 -43.71
CA ASN A 354 -6.34 -41.23 -44.12
C ASN A 354 -5.63 -39.91 -43.69
N GLU A 355 -6.13 -39.25 -42.64
CA GLU A 355 -5.74 -37.91 -42.21
C GLU A 355 -5.52 -37.88 -40.69
N LEU A 356 -4.89 -36.81 -40.20
CA LEU A 356 -4.73 -36.54 -38.78
C LEU A 356 -6.12 -36.40 -38.12
N VAL A 357 -6.35 -37.12 -37.03
CA VAL A 357 -7.62 -37.11 -36.30
C VAL A 357 -7.45 -36.71 -34.84
N HIS A 358 -8.49 -36.15 -34.22
CA HIS A 358 -8.44 -35.64 -32.85
C HIS A 358 -9.53 -36.23 -31.96
N TYR A 359 -9.11 -36.62 -30.75
CA TYR A 359 -9.98 -37.12 -29.69
C TYR A 359 -9.91 -36.19 -28.48
N ASN A 360 -11.06 -35.80 -27.95
CA ASN A 360 -11.13 -35.09 -26.66
C ASN A 360 -11.64 -36.01 -25.56
N PHE A 361 -10.81 -36.23 -24.55
CA PHE A 361 -11.11 -37.01 -23.37
C PHE A 361 -11.60 -36.07 -22.25
N GLN A 362 -12.78 -36.36 -21.69
CA GLN A 362 -13.36 -35.60 -20.58
C GLN A 362 -13.62 -36.52 -19.38
N PHE A 363 -13.25 -36.05 -18.19
CA PHE A 363 -13.26 -36.81 -16.94
C PHE A 363 -14.51 -36.59 -16.07
#